data_AF-A0A927X897-F1
#
_entry.id   AF-A0A927X897-F1
#
_cell.length_a   1.000
_cell.length_b   1.000
_cell.length_c   1.000
_cell.angle_alpha   90.00
_cell.angle_beta   90.00
_cell.angle_gamma   90.00
#
_symmetry.space_group_name_H-M   'P 1'
#
loop_
_entity.id
_entity.type
_entity.pdbx_description
1 polymer ?
#
loop_
_entity_poly.entity_id
_entity_poly.type
_entity_poly.pdbx_seq_one_letter_code
_entity_poly.pdbx_strand_id
1 'polypeptide(L)'
;MGKPVLILVAGGTASGKTTVVDKLLDIFGKKDISVIYMDNYYKERNDLSLEERKKINYDHPNSFDMEQLSNDLRRLMNGETIYTPLYDFANHNRNSEITIKVDPTKVIILGT
;
A
#
# COMPACT_ATOMS: atom_id res chain seq x y z
N MET A 1 5.18 18.80 -14.13
CA MET A 1 4.90 17.36 -14.31
C MET A 1 3.41 17.24 -14.64
N GLY A 2 3.01 16.41 -15.61
CA GLY A 2 1.58 16.19 -15.88
C GLY A 2 0.89 15.51 -14.68
N LYS A 3 -0.45 15.55 -14.62
CA LYS A 3 -1.21 14.86 -13.59
C LYS A 3 -0.88 13.36 -13.61
N PRO A 4 -0.48 12.73 -12.48
CA PRO A 4 -0.17 11.31 -12.45
C PRO A 4 -1.37 10.43 -12.86
N VAL A 5 -1.07 9.22 -13.35
CA VAL A 5 -2.08 8.19 -13.60
C VAL A 5 -2.06 7.19 -12.45
N LEU A 6 -3.21 7.00 -11.81
CA LEU A 6 -3.39 5.98 -10.77
C LEU A 6 -3.96 4.70 -11.39
N ILE A 7 -3.28 3.57 -11.16
CA ILE A 7 -3.67 2.24 -11.62
C ILE A 7 -3.91 1.36 -10.39
N LEU A 8 -5.12 0.82 -10.26
CA LEU A 8 -5.45 -0.21 -9.26
C LEU A 8 -5.23 -1.59 -9.86
N VAL A 9 -4.41 -2.41 -9.22
CA VAL A 9 -4.22 -3.83 -9.56
C VAL A 9 -4.85 -4.67 -8.45
N ALA A 10 -6.09 -5.12 -8.68
CA ALA A 10 -6.88 -5.91 -7.73
C ALA A 10 -7.25 -7.30 -8.30
N GLY A 11 -7.59 -8.24 -7.43
CA GLY A 11 -7.90 -9.63 -7.80
C GLY A 11 -7.64 -10.63 -6.66
N GLY A 12 -8.01 -11.89 -6.84
CA GLY A 12 -7.81 -12.93 -5.81
C GLY A 12 -6.34 -13.26 -5.53
N THR A 13 -6.08 -13.94 -4.41
CA THR A 13 -4.75 -14.49 -4.12
C THR A 13 -4.30 -15.42 -5.26
N ALA A 14 -3.01 -15.37 -5.60
CA ALA A 14 -2.41 -16.14 -6.70
C ALA A 14 -2.95 -15.85 -8.12
N SER A 15 -3.70 -14.77 -8.34
CA SER A 15 -4.19 -14.39 -9.68
C SER A 15 -3.14 -13.71 -10.59
N GLY A 16 -1.87 -13.63 -10.17
CA GLY A 16 -0.78 -13.03 -10.95
C GLY A 16 -0.62 -11.50 -10.81
N LYS A 17 -1.22 -10.87 -9.80
CA LYS A 17 -1.14 -9.41 -9.57
C LYS A 17 0.30 -8.90 -9.45
N THR A 18 1.10 -9.58 -8.62
CA THR A 18 2.53 -9.25 -8.44
C THR A 18 3.27 -9.29 -9.78
N THR A 19 3.02 -10.31 -10.60
CA THR A 19 3.61 -10.42 -11.95
C THR A 19 3.20 -9.26 -12.87
N VAL A 20 1.98 -8.75 -12.76
CA VAL A 20 1.56 -7.56 -13.51
C VAL A 20 2.32 -6.32 -13.03
N VAL A 21 2.42 -6.13 -11.71
CA VAL A 21 3.19 -5.02 -11.13
C VAL A 21 4.65 -5.07 -11.56
N ASP A 22 5.30 -6.23 -11.45
CA ASP A 22 6.70 -6.43 -11.84
C ASP A 22 6.93 -6.10 -13.33
N LYS A 23 6.03 -6.57 -14.22
CA LYS A 23 6.11 -6.24 -15.64
C LYS A 23 5.91 -4.74 -15.92
N LEU A 24 5.04 -4.06 -15.18
CA LEU A 24 4.87 -2.61 -15.30
C LEU A 24 6.13 -1.87 -14.83
N LEU A 25 6.77 -2.33 -13.76
CA LEU A 25 8.05 -1.80 -13.28
C LEU A 25 9.15 -1.95 -14.34
N ASP A 26 9.21 -3.08 -15.04
CA ASP A 26 10.17 -3.33 -16.11
C ASP A 26 9.95 -2.42 -17.33
N ILE A 27 8.69 -2.14 -17.69
CA ILE A 27 8.34 -1.30 -18.85
C ILE A 27 8.65 0.17 -18.60
N PHE A 28 8.21 0.71 -17.46
CA PHE A 28 8.34 2.14 -17.16
C PHE A 28 9.70 2.51 -16.54
N GLY A 29 10.40 1.54 -15.97
CA GLY A 29 11.61 1.74 -15.19
C GLY A 29 11.32 2.41 -13.84
N LYS A 30 12.13 2.10 -12.82
CA LYS A 30 11.93 2.54 -11.42
C LYS A 30 11.81 4.05 -11.18
N LYS A 31 12.15 4.89 -12.17
CA LYS A 31 12.10 6.36 -12.04
C LYS A 31 10.74 6.97 -12.37
N ASP A 32 9.93 6.29 -13.19
CA ASP A 32 8.66 6.85 -13.68
C ASP A 32 7.42 6.24 -13.00
N ILE A 33 7.63 5.33 -12.05
CA ILE A 33 6.58 4.56 -11.40
C ILE A 33 6.78 4.45 -9.89
N SER A 34 5.70 4.61 -9.13
CA SER A 34 5.63 4.42 -7.69
C SER A 34 4.61 3.34 -7.38
N VAL A 35 4.92 2.46 -6.42
CA VAL A 35 4.03 1.36 -6.01
C VAL A 35 3.68 1.53 -4.55
N ILE A 36 2.38 1.42 -4.25
CA ILE A 36 1.83 1.38 -2.90
C ILE A 36 1.09 0.05 -2.75
N TYR A 37 1.26 -0.59 -1.59
CA TYR A 37 0.54 -1.81 -1.25
C TYR A 37 -0.56 -1.50 -0.23
N MET A 38 -1.78 -1.92 -0.54
CA MET A 38 -2.95 -1.72 0.32
C MET A 38 -2.81 -2.48 1.65
N ASP A 39 -2.11 -3.61 1.68
CA ASP A 39 -1.82 -4.36 2.91
C ASP A 39 -1.03 -3.55 3.93
N ASN A 40 -0.19 -2.60 3.49
CA ASN A 40 0.49 -1.70 4.43
C ASN A 40 -0.49 -0.87 5.26
N TYR A 41 -1.70 -0.66 4.75
CA TYR A 41 -2.75 0.13 5.37
C TYR A 41 -3.71 -0.71 6.21
N TYR A 42 -3.39 -1.94 6.60
CA TYR A 42 -4.11 -2.55 7.72
C TYR A 42 -4.05 -1.65 8.95
N LYS A 43 -5.15 -1.56 9.70
CA LYS A 43 -5.24 -0.72 10.90
C LYS A 43 -4.22 -1.16 11.94
N GLU A 44 -3.62 -0.18 12.60
CA GLU A 44 -2.80 -0.42 13.78
C GLU A 44 -3.68 -0.93 14.94
N ARG A 45 -3.16 -1.90 15.70
CA ARG A 45 -3.88 -2.62 16.76
C ARG A 45 -3.07 -2.68 18.06
N ASN A 46 -2.47 -1.56 18.46
CA ASN A 46 -1.62 -1.49 19.67
C ASN A 46 -2.41 -1.79 20.96
N ASP A 47 -3.73 -1.69 20.90
CA ASP A 47 -4.68 -2.04 21.95
C ASP A 47 -4.85 -3.55 22.17
N LEU A 48 -4.43 -4.38 21.22
CA LEU A 48 -4.61 -5.83 21.26
C LEU A 48 -3.28 -6.58 21.43
N SER A 49 -3.33 -7.72 22.13
CA SER A 49 -2.24 -8.68 22.16
C SER A 49 -2.05 -9.40 20.81
N LEU A 50 -0.89 -10.02 20.59
CA LEU A 50 -0.63 -10.80 19.36
C LEU A 50 -1.67 -11.91 19.15
N GLU A 51 -2.08 -12.60 20.21
CA GLU A 51 -3.07 -13.68 20.14
C GLU A 51 -4.48 -13.19 19.79
N GLU A 52 -4.82 -11.96 20.18
CA GLU A 52 -6.08 -11.32 19.76
C GLU A 52 -5.99 -10.85 18.31
N ARG A 53 -4.86 -10.27 17.90
CA ARG A 53 -4.64 -9.83 16.51
C ARG A 53 -4.78 -10.99 15.52
N LYS A 54 -4.22 -12.17 15.84
CA LYS A 54 -4.34 -13.39 15.01
C LYS A 54 -5.79 -13.85 14.76
N LYS A 55 -6.74 -13.45 15.61
CA LYS A 55 -8.17 -13.82 15.47
C LYS A 55 -8.96 -12.87 14.56
N ILE A 56 -8.35 -11.77 14.14
CA ILE A 56 -9.00 -10.78 13.27
C ILE A 56 -9.13 -11.33 11.86
N ASN A 57 -10.29 -11.10 11.25
CA ASN A 57 -10.46 -11.29 9.81
C ASN A 57 -9.86 -10.10 9.04
N TYR A 58 -8.65 -10.27 8.53
CA TYR A 58 -7.97 -9.23 7.75
C TYR A 58 -8.53 -9.05 6.33
N ASP A 59 -9.31 -10.01 5.80
CA ASP A 59 -10.00 -9.86 4.52
C ASP A 59 -11.24 -8.95 4.61
N HIS A 60 -11.66 -8.59 5.83
CA HIS A 60 -12.81 -7.70 6.02
C HIS A 60 -12.44 -6.24 5.66
N PRO A 61 -13.27 -5.51 4.88
CA PRO A 61 -12.97 -4.13 4.48
C PRO A 61 -12.62 -3.17 5.64
N ASN A 62 -13.25 -3.35 6.80
CA ASN A 62 -12.98 -2.54 7.99
C ASN A 62 -11.60 -2.76 8.62
N SER A 63 -10.85 -3.77 8.20
CA SER A 63 -9.48 -4.03 8.66
C SER A 63 -8.47 -3.05 8.05
N PHE A 64 -8.84 -2.34 6.98
CA PHE A 64 -8.03 -1.32 6.34
C PHE A 64 -8.31 0.08 6.87
N ASP A 65 -7.26 0.90 6.91
CA ASP A 65 -7.29 2.33 7.16
C ASP A 65 -7.47 3.09 5.84
N MET A 66 -8.71 3.06 5.34
CA MET A 66 -9.07 3.65 4.06
C MET A 66 -8.93 5.18 4.05
N GLU A 67 -9.02 5.82 5.21
CA GLU A 67 -8.85 7.27 5.34
C GLU A 67 -7.39 7.66 5.09
N GLN A 68 -6.45 7.00 5.76
CA GLN A 68 -5.02 7.25 5.53
C GLN A 68 -4.62 6.91 4.09
N LEU A 69 -5.07 5.78 3.55
CA LEU A 69 -4.80 5.40 2.15
C LEU A 69 -5.30 6.44 1.15
N SER A 70 -6.56 6.89 1.29
CA SER A 70 -7.15 7.92 0.42
C SER A 70 -6.37 9.24 0.51
N ASN A 71 -5.99 9.66 1.71
CA ASN A 71 -5.22 10.88 1.92
C ASN A 71 -3.84 10.81 1.25
N ASP A 72 -3.13 9.71 1.46
CA ASP A 72 -1.80 9.47 0.88
C ASP A 72 -1.82 9.43 -0.65
N LEU A 73 -2.82 8.75 -1.24
CA LEU A 73 -3.02 8.75 -2.69
C LEU A 73 -3.29 10.15 -3.23
N ARG A 74 -4.12 10.96 -2.56
CA ARG A 74 -4.40 12.34 -2.98
C ARG A 74 -3.13 13.19 -2.95
N ARG A 75 -2.32 13.07 -1.90
CA ARG A 75 -1.05 13.78 -1.76
C ARG A 75 -0.05 13.40 -2.85
N LEU A 76 0.12 12.11 -3.13
CA LEU A 76 0.97 11.66 -4.24
C LEU A 76 0.47 12.17 -5.61
N MET A 77 -0.84 12.11 -5.85
CA MET A 77 -1.46 12.63 -7.07
C MET A 77 -1.27 14.15 -7.23
N ASN A 78 -1.05 14.87 -6.13
CA ASN A 78 -0.74 16.30 -6.10
C ASN A 78 0.77 16.61 -6.15
N GLY A 79 1.63 15.59 -6.30
CA GLY A 79 3.08 15.79 -6.38
C GLY A 79 3.76 15.93 -5.03
N GLU A 80 3.16 15.43 -3.95
CA GLU A 80 3.78 15.40 -2.63
C GLU A 80 4.39 14.02 -2.34
N THR A 81 5.59 14.01 -1.77
CA THR A 81 6.18 12.81 -1.17
C THR A 81 5.37 12.40 0.06
N ILE A 82 5.15 11.09 0.20
CA ILE A 82 4.47 10.50 1.36
C ILE A 82 5.38 9.47 2.06
N TYR A 83 4.93 9.04 3.24
CA TYR A 83 5.54 7.98 4.01
C TYR A 83 4.45 6.99 4.38
N THR A 84 4.38 5.87 3.65
CA THR A 84 3.38 4.85 3.94
C THR A 84 3.79 4.07 5.19
N PRO A 85 2.83 3.53 5.95
CA PRO A 85 3.15 2.49 6.93
C PRO A 85 3.86 1.30 6.27
N LEU A 86 4.55 0.50 7.08
CA LEU A 86 5.03 -0.83 6.73
C LEU A 86 4.28 -1.85 7.60
N TYR A 87 3.57 -2.80 6.99
CA TYR A 87 2.89 -3.83 7.76
C TYR A 87 3.81 -5.02 8.03
N ASP A 88 3.85 -5.45 9.30
CA ASP A 88 4.58 -6.62 9.75
C ASP A 88 3.59 -7.79 9.92
N PHE A 89 3.64 -8.72 8.95
CA PHE A 89 2.78 -9.90 8.94
C PHE A 89 3.07 -10.89 10.07
N ALA A 90 4.29 -10.92 10.62
CA ALA A 90 4.60 -11.78 11.76
C ALA A 90 3.97 -11.25 13.04
N ASN A 91 3.95 -9.93 13.21
CA ASN A 91 3.38 -9.25 14.37
C ASN A 91 1.89 -8.88 14.21
N HIS A 92 1.31 -9.12 13.03
CA HIS A 92 -0.05 -8.76 12.66
C HIS A 92 -0.38 -7.28 12.98
N ASN A 93 0.59 -6.38 12.76
CA ASN A 93 0.48 -4.97 13.08
C ASN A 93 1.42 -4.12 12.22
N ARG A 94 1.25 -2.81 12.26
CA ARG A 94 2.21 -1.89 11.63
C ARG A 94 3.55 -1.89 12.36
N ASN A 95 4.63 -1.70 11.62
CA ASN A 95 5.92 -1.40 12.19
C ASN A 95 5.92 0.02 12.77
N SER A 96 6.29 0.16 14.05
CA SER A 96 6.23 1.43 14.77
C SER A 96 7.38 2.40 14.45
N GLU A 97 8.46 1.90 13.85
CA GLU A 97 9.69 2.68 13.61
C GLU A 97 9.94 2.95 12.13
N ILE A 98 9.39 2.10 11.25
CA ILE A 98 9.70 2.09 9.83
C ILE A 98 8.48 2.55 9.02
N THR A 99 8.74 3.51 8.14
CA THR A 99 7.82 3.90 7.07
C THR A 99 8.52 3.76 5.72
N ILE A 100 7.74 3.60 4.65
CA ILE A 100 8.26 3.52 3.29
C ILE A 100 8.07 4.89 2.65
N LYS A 101 9.18 5.56 2.32
CA LYS A 101 9.14 6.79 1.53
C LYS A 101 8.68 6.48 0.12
N VAL A 102 7.66 7.19 -0.36
CA VAL A 102 7.19 7.12 -1.74
C VAL A 102 7.18 8.52 -2.32
N ASP A 103 7.97 8.71 -3.38
CA ASP A 103 8.00 9.97 -4.13
C ASP A 103 6.93 9.96 -5.24
N PRO A 104 6.37 11.12 -5.60
CA PRO A 104 5.39 11.22 -6.68
C PRO A 104 6.06 10.94 -8.03
N THR A 105 5.39 10.14 -8.86
CA THR A 105 5.85 9.76 -10.21
C THR A 105 4.73 9.92 -11.23
N LYS A 106 5.02 9.65 -12.51
CA LYS A 106 4.02 9.77 -13.58
C LYS A 106 2.94 8.69 -13.46
N VAL A 107 3.30 7.51 -12.97
CA VAL A 107 2.41 6.37 -12.79
C VAL A 107 2.44 5.91 -11.34
N ILE A 108 1.29 5.86 -10.69
CA ILE A 108 1.15 5.34 -9.33
C ILE A 108 0.35 4.04 -9.42
N ILE A 109 0.91 2.95 -8.89
CA ILE A 109 0.22 1.67 -8.75
C ILE A 109 -0.26 1.52 -7.31
N LEU A 110 -1.54 1.17 -7.14
CA LEU A 110 -2.07 0.60 -5.90
C LEU A 110 -2.24 -0.92 -6.10
N GLY A 111 -1.43 -1.71 -5.42
CA GLY A 111 -1.53 -3.17 -5.38
C GLY A 111 -2.33 -3.63 -4.15
N THR A 112 -3.19 -4.63 -4.34
CA THR A 112 -3.90 -5.35 -3.27
C THR A 112 -3.58 -6.85 -3.31
#